data_AF-A0A524L192-F1
#
_entry.id   AF-A0A524L192-F1
#
_cell.length_a   1.000
_cell.length_b   1.000
_cell.length_c   1.000
_cell.angle_alpha   90.00
_cell.angle_beta   90.00
_cell.angle_gamma   90.00
#
_symmetry.space_group_name_H-M   'P 1'
#
loop_
_entity.id
_entity.type
_entity.pdbx_description
1 polymer ?
#
loop_
_entity_poly.entity_id
_entity_poly.type
_entity_poly.pdbx_seq_one_letter_code
_entity_poly.pdbx_strand_id
1 'polypeptide(L)'
;MNKRKKALLTVAFIAGVFLIGLYGVDSSDGYLAVSKLLSDPQGYAGQNINIVGIVADGSLEKSPGMTSFELKDENDENLKIHVNYV
;
A
#
# COMPACT_ATOMS: atom_id res chain seq x y z
N MET A 1 -6.75 5.66 -47.96
CA MET A 1 -5.89 4.75 -47.17
C MET A 1 -6.57 3.40 -47.01
N ASN A 2 -5.87 2.29 -47.27
CA ASN A 2 -6.42 0.92 -47.21
C ASN A 2 -6.94 0.60 -45.79
N LYS A 3 -8.09 -0.08 -45.67
CA LYS A 3 -8.71 -0.49 -44.40
C LYS A 3 -7.73 -1.23 -43.48
N ARG A 4 -6.85 -2.06 -44.04
CA ARG A 4 -5.79 -2.75 -43.28
C ARG A 4 -4.77 -1.80 -42.65
N LYS A 5 -4.35 -0.76 -43.38
CA LYS A 5 -3.42 0.26 -42.87
C LYS A 5 -4.05 1.12 -41.77
N LYS A 6 -5.36 1.41 -41.88
CA LYS A 6 -6.10 2.12 -40.82
C LYS A 6 -6.17 1.29 -39.53
N ALA A 7 -6.54 0.01 -39.63
CA ALA A 7 -6.64 -0.87 -38.48
C ALA A 7 -5.31 -1.02 -37.74
N LEU A 8 -4.21 -1.19 -38.48
CA LEU A 8 -2.88 -1.36 -37.90
C LEU A 8 -2.40 -0.10 -37.16
N LEU A 9 -2.73 1.09 -37.68
CA LEU A 9 -2.42 2.36 -37.04
C LEU A 9 -3.24 2.57 -35.76
N THR A 10 -4.51 2.18 -35.77
CA THR A 10 -5.39 2.25 -34.59
C THR A 10 -4.89 1.33 -33.47
N VAL A 11 -4.51 0.09 -33.79
CA VAL A 11 -3.97 -0.86 -32.81
C VAL A 11 -2.65 -0.34 -32.22
N ALA A 12 -1.75 0.16 -33.07
CA ALA A 12 -0.48 0.74 -32.62
C ALA A 12 -0.71 1.97 -31.70
N PHE A 13 -1.70 2.80 -32.01
CA PHE A 13 -2.05 3.96 -31.19
C PHE A 13 -2.59 3.54 -29.82
N ILE A 14 -3.52 2.58 -29.76
CA ILE A 14 -4.07 2.07 -28.50
C ILE A 14 -2.96 1.45 -27.65
N ALA A 15 -2.09 0.61 -28.23
CA ALA A 15 -0.97 0.01 -27.52
C ALA A 15 0.00 1.07 -26.98
N GLY A 16 0.30 2.11 -27.76
CA GLY A 16 1.14 3.22 -27.33
C GLY A 16 0.53 4.01 -26.15
N VAL A 17 -0.77 4.32 -26.22
CA VAL A 17 -1.48 4.99 -25.13
C VAL A 17 -1.53 4.11 -23.87
N PHE A 18 -1.71 2.80 -24.01
CA PHE A 18 -1.66 1.87 -22.87
C PHE A 18 -0.28 1.82 -22.21
N LEU A 19 0.79 1.71 -23.00
CA LEU A 19 2.15 1.64 -22.46
C LEU A 19 2.56 2.95 -21.77
N ILE A 20 2.21 4.11 -22.35
CA ILE A 20 2.52 5.42 -21.76
C ILE A 20 1.61 5.72 -20.57
N GLY A 21 0.31 5.41 -20.67
CA GLY A 21 -0.66 5.65 -19.61
C GLY A 21 -0.49 4.75 -18.39
N LEU A 22 0.15 3.59 -18.55
CA LEU A 22 0.55 2.71 -17.45
C LEU A 22 1.98 2.96 -16.96
N TYR A 23 2.77 3.77 -17.68
CA TYR A 23 4.13 4.12 -17.27
C TYR A 23 4.07 5.17 -16.16
N GLY A 24 4.47 4.79 -14.95
CA GLY A 24 4.40 5.66 -13.77
C GLY A 24 3.11 5.53 -12.97
N VAL A 25 2.26 4.53 -13.27
CA VAL A 25 1.26 4.07 -12.29
C VAL A 25 2.05 3.35 -11.21
N ASP A 26 2.38 4.08 -10.15
CA ASP A 26 2.98 3.53 -8.96
C ASP A 26 1.91 2.64 -8.30
N SER A 27 1.96 1.34 -8.56
CA SER A 27 1.07 0.36 -7.93
C SER A 27 1.31 0.27 -6.41
N SER A 28 2.26 1.03 -5.87
CA SER A 28 2.69 1.02 -4.48
C SER A 28 2.59 2.38 -3.79
N ASP A 29 1.55 3.16 -4.11
CA ASP A 29 1.16 4.29 -3.26
C ASP A 29 0.74 3.79 -1.86
N GLY A 30 1.74 3.73 -0.97
CA GLY A 30 1.68 4.47 0.28
C GLY A 30 1.70 3.66 1.57
N TYR A 31 1.38 2.37 1.56
CA TYR A 31 1.21 1.61 2.81
C TYR A 31 2.35 0.62 3.07
N LEU A 32 3.09 0.89 4.14
CA LEU A 32 4.15 0.05 4.66
C LEU A 32 3.56 -1.16 5.39
N ALA A 33 4.08 -2.37 5.14
CA ALA A 33 3.73 -3.55 5.93
C ALA A 33 4.40 -3.50 7.32
N VAL A 34 3.75 -4.11 8.33
CA VAL A 34 4.29 -4.19 9.70
C VAL A 34 5.68 -4.86 9.74
N SER A 35 5.86 -5.93 8.99
CA SER A 35 7.15 -6.62 8.81
C SER A 35 8.24 -5.70 8.28
N LYS A 36 7.91 -4.81 7.35
CA LYS A 36 8.89 -3.86 6.78
C LYS A 36 9.27 -2.77 7.78
N LEU A 37 8.31 -2.27 8.56
CA LEU A 37 8.59 -1.36 9.68
C LEU A 37 9.52 -2.03 10.71
N LEU A 38 9.23 -3.27 11.10
CA LEU A 38 10.01 -4.00 12.10
C LEU A 38 11.42 -4.37 11.61
N SER A 39 11.65 -4.46 10.29
CA SER A 39 12.96 -4.73 9.71
C SER A 39 13.94 -3.55 9.79
N ASP A 40 13.43 -2.31 9.85
CA ASP A 40 14.24 -1.09 10.02
C ASP A 40 13.50 -0.02 10.82
N PRO A 41 13.29 -0.20 12.15
CA PRO A 41 12.48 0.72 12.94
C PRO A 41 13.09 2.13 13.04
N GLN A 42 14.43 2.22 13.02
CA GLN A 42 15.14 3.49 13.12
C GLN A 42 15.00 4.31 11.84
N GLY A 43 14.95 3.64 10.67
CA GLY A 43 14.72 4.29 9.38
C GLY A 43 13.39 5.01 9.26
N TYR A 44 12.39 4.72 10.12
CA TYR A 44 11.06 5.34 10.10
C TYR A 44 10.74 6.19 11.33
N ALA A 45 11.62 6.21 12.34
CA ALA A 45 11.38 6.96 13.56
C ALA A 45 11.23 8.48 13.28
N GLY A 46 10.17 9.09 13.82
CA GLY A 46 9.87 10.51 13.64
C GLY A 46 9.30 10.90 12.28
N GLN A 47 9.04 9.94 11.39
CA GLN A 47 8.42 10.18 10.09
C GLN A 47 6.92 9.90 10.15
N ASN A 48 6.16 10.64 9.35
CA ASN A 48 4.76 10.31 9.08
C ASN A 48 4.73 9.23 8.00
N ILE A 49 4.25 8.05 8.37
CA ILE A 49 4.16 6.88 7.52
C ILE A 49 2.73 6.36 7.52
N ASN A 50 2.30 5.73 6.42
CA ASN A 50 1.06 4.96 6.43
C ASN A 50 1.43 3.48 6.53
N ILE A 51 0.74 2.76 7.40
CA ILE A 51 0.95 1.32 7.62
C ILE A 51 -0.36 0.59 7.38
N VAL A 52 -0.26 -0.62 6.84
CA VAL A 52 -1.38 -1.55 6.70
C VAL A 52 -1.10 -2.84 7.47
N GLY A 53 -2.16 -3.41 8.03
CA GLY A 53 -2.13 -4.68 8.75
C GLY A 53 -3.51 -5.08 9.24
N ILE A 54 -3.58 -6.17 10.00
CA ILE A 54 -4.81 -6.74 10.53
C ILE A 54 -4.88 -6.45 12.03
N VAL A 55 -5.96 -5.83 12.51
CA VAL A 55 -6.15 -5.62 13.95
C VAL A 55 -6.25 -6.98 14.66
N ALA A 56 -5.49 -7.18 15.74
CA ALA A 56 -5.53 -8.42 16.49
C ALA A 56 -6.84 -8.56 17.29
N ASP A 57 -7.42 -9.76 17.27
CA ASP A 57 -8.64 -10.06 17.99
C ASP A 57 -8.49 -9.78 19.49
N GLY A 58 -9.45 -9.07 20.07
CA GLY A 58 -9.46 -8.71 21.48
C GLY A 58 -8.43 -7.65 21.90
N SER A 59 -7.64 -7.10 20.98
CA SER A 59 -6.62 -6.07 21.31
C SER A 59 -7.17 -4.65 21.37
N LEU A 60 -8.40 -4.41 20.90
CA LEU A 60 -8.98 -3.07 20.86
C LEU A 60 -9.33 -2.60 22.27
N GLU A 61 -8.60 -1.58 22.73
CA GLU A 61 -8.82 -0.92 24.00
C GLU A 61 -9.28 0.52 23.76
N LYS A 62 -10.27 0.96 24.53
CA LYS A 62 -10.81 2.32 24.45
C LYS A 62 -10.75 2.97 25.82
N SER A 63 -10.14 4.15 25.88
CA SER A 63 -10.10 5.00 27.06
C SER A 63 -10.48 6.43 26.66
N PRO A 64 -10.90 7.30 27.61
CA PRO A 64 -11.22 8.69 27.30
C PRO A 64 -10.01 9.39 26.66
N GLY A 65 -10.13 9.78 25.39
CA GLY A 65 -9.08 10.49 24.64
C GLY A 65 -7.99 9.61 24.01
N MET A 66 -8.13 8.27 24.02
CA MET A 66 -7.20 7.36 23.35
C MET A 66 -7.86 6.03 23.00
N THR A 67 -7.66 5.57 21.78
CA THR A 67 -7.93 4.19 21.34
C THR A 67 -6.61 3.49 21.06
N SER A 68 -6.40 2.30 21.59
CA SER A 68 -5.22 1.49 21.31
C SER A 68 -5.59 0.12 20.78
N PHE A 69 -4.71 -0.47 19.98
CA PHE A 69 -4.87 -1.82 19.43
C PHE A 69 -3.54 -2.39 18.95
N GLU A 70 -3.47 -3.71 18.79
CA GLU A 70 -2.35 -4.38 18.14
C GLU A 70 -2.63 -4.53 16.64
N LEU A 71 -1.69 -4.11 15.80
CA LEU A 71 -1.75 -4.27 14.34
C LEU A 71 -0.76 -5.36 13.91
N LYS A 72 -1.28 -6.45 13.36
CA LYS A 72 -0.52 -7.61 12.86
C LYS A 72 -0.13 -7.44 11.40
N ASP A 73 0.98 -8.03 10.98
CA ASP A 73 1.28 -8.19 9.56
C ASP A 73 0.26 -9.13 8.90
N GLU A 74 -0.07 -8.87 7.64
CA GLU A 74 -0.99 -9.71 6.86
C GLU A 74 -0.42 -11.11 6.59
N ASN A 75 0.90 -11.22 6.48
CA ASN A 75 1.58 -12.45 6.08
C ASN A 75 2.20 -13.22 7.26
N ASP A 76 2.30 -12.59 8.44
CA ASP A 76 2.86 -13.21 9.65
C ASP A 76 2.21 -12.67 10.93
N GLU A 77 1.37 -13.50 11.56
CA GLU A 77 0.65 -13.14 12.79
C GLU A 77 1.55 -12.90 14.01
N ASN A 78 2.81 -13.35 13.96
CA ASN A 78 3.77 -13.12 15.04
C ASN A 78 4.38 -11.71 14.99
N LEU A 79 4.30 -11.05 13.85
CA LEU A 79 4.77 -9.68 13.66
C LEU A 79 3.63 -8.72 13.96
N LYS A 80 3.78 -7.95 15.03
CA LYS A 80 2.79 -6.98 15.49
C LYS A 80 3.41 -5.74 16.06
N ILE A 81 2.66 -4.65 15.97
CA ILE A 81 2.99 -3.36 16.60
C ILE A 81 1.81 -2.89 17.43
N HIS A 82 2.11 -2.20 18.53
CA HIS A 82 1.11 -1.50 19.33
C HIS A 82 0.83 -0.14 18.72
N VAL A 83 -0.43 0.17 18.45
CA VAL A 83 -0.88 1.43 17.87
C VAL A 83 -1.67 2.21 18.91
N ASN A 84 -1.29 3.48 19.09
CA ASN A 84 -2.03 4.47 19.86
C ASN A 84 -2.67 5.47 18.90
N TYR A 85 -3.98 5.61 18.96
CA TYR A 85 -4.79 6.53 18.16
C TYR A 85 -5.46 7.55 19.08
N VAL A 86 -5.04 8.81 18.97
CA VAL A 86 -5.52 9.96 19.75
C VAL A 86 -6.62 10.69 19.01
#